data_AF-A0A945AG08-F1
#
_entry.id   AF-A0A945AG08-F1
#
_cell.length_a   1.000
_cell.length_b   1.000
_cell.length_c   1.000
_cell.angle_alpha   90.00
_cell.angle_beta   90.00
_cell.angle_gamma   90.00
#
_symmetry.space_group_name_H-M   'P 1'
#
loop_
_entity.id
_entity.type
_entity.pdbx_description
1 polymer ?
#
loop_
_entity_poly.entity_id
_entity_poly.type
_entity_poly.pdbx_seq_one_letter_code
_entity_poly.pdbx_strand_id
1 'polypeptide(L)'
;METESLWEKVKQSLRDGATTAAEKAEHYGKLSRARLDIARTRHAIHDAFTELGGQTYNLLEQETDTVVGQDDDIKDQIQTIKDLEAQLQSQEEEFAALQGSTQPTDAPESEPE
;
A
#
# COMPACT_ATOMS: atom_id res chain seq x y z
N MET A 1 -34.22 38.17 12.37
CA MET A 1 -34.24 36.73 12.73
C MET A 1 -33.86 35.84 11.55
N GLU A 2 -34.25 36.14 10.30
CA GLU A 2 -33.90 35.29 9.14
C GLU A 2 -32.39 35.35 8.77
N THR A 3 -31.75 36.51 8.92
CA THR A 3 -30.33 36.70 8.61
C THR A 3 -29.38 35.95 9.55
N GLU A 4 -29.71 35.87 10.83
CA GLU A 4 -28.94 35.09 11.82
C GLU A 4 -29.01 33.59 11.49
N SER A 5 -30.15 33.07 11.02
CA SER A 5 -30.30 31.67 10.63
C SER A 5 -29.47 31.30 9.39
N LEU A 6 -29.41 32.18 8.38
CA LEU A 6 -28.60 31.95 7.18
C LEU A 6 -27.09 31.96 7.51
N TRP A 7 -26.66 32.85 8.40
CA TRP A 7 -25.27 32.91 8.84
C TRP A 7 -24.84 31.66 9.61
N GLU A 8 -25.69 31.13 10.49
CA GLU A 8 -25.40 29.87 11.19
C GLU A 8 -25.32 28.67 10.24
N LYS A 9 -26.17 28.62 9.19
CA LYS A 9 -26.08 27.58 8.15
C LYS A 9 -24.75 27.63 7.39
N VAL A 10 -24.26 28.83 7.05
CA VAL A 10 -22.96 29.01 6.39
C VAL A 10 -21.80 28.59 7.29
N LYS A 11 -21.84 28.92 8.59
CA LYS A 11 -20.83 28.44 9.54
C LYS A 11 -20.85 26.91 9.67
N GLN A 12 -22.04 26.33 9.68
CA GLN A 12 -22.21 24.88 9.76
C GLN A 12 -21.62 24.20 8.53
N SER A 13 -21.95 24.66 7.32
CA SER A 13 -21.41 24.08 6.09
C SER A 13 -19.90 24.23 5.96
N LEU A 14 -19.33 25.36 6.42
CA LEU A 14 -17.87 25.55 6.49
C LEU A 14 -17.21 24.56 7.45
N ARG A 15 -17.80 24.30 8.62
CA ARG A 15 -17.30 23.30 9.57
C ARG A 15 -17.40 21.89 9.01
N ASP A 16 -18.54 21.55 8.40
CA ASP A 16 -18.76 20.23 7.80
C ASP A 16 -17.82 19.99 6.62
N GLY A 17 -17.57 21.02 5.81
CA GLY A 17 -16.59 20.99 4.73
C GLY A 17 -15.16 20.81 5.25
N ALA A 18 -14.79 21.51 6.34
CA ALA A 18 -13.47 21.34 6.95
C ALA A 18 -13.27 19.93 7.52
N THR A 19 -14.29 19.37 8.19
CA THR A 19 -14.28 17.98 8.68
C THR A 19 -14.15 16.99 7.53
N THR A 20 -14.95 17.14 6.48
CA THR A 20 -14.89 16.27 5.29
C THR A 20 -13.53 16.34 4.60
N ALA A 21 -12.95 17.53 4.48
CA ALA A 21 -11.63 17.70 3.88
C ALA A 21 -10.53 17.05 4.73
N ALA A 22 -10.62 17.15 6.06
CA ALA A 22 -9.69 16.49 6.97
C ALA A 22 -9.78 14.95 6.87
N GLU A 23 -10.99 14.39 6.83
CA GLU A 23 -11.22 12.95 6.66
C GLU A 23 -10.66 12.44 5.33
N LYS A 24 -10.91 13.16 4.22
CA LYS A 24 -10.34 12.82 2.91
C LYS A 24 -8.81 12.90 2.92
N ALA A 25 -8.24 13.93 3.54
CA ALA A 25 -6.79 14.09 3.64
C ALA A 25 -6.15 12.95 4.44
N GLU A 26 -6.74 12.56 5.57
CA GLU A 26 -6.29 11.41 6.35
C GLU A 26 -6.36 10.12 5.53
N HIS A 27 -7.46 9.91 4.82
CA HIS A 27 -7.66 8.76 3.95
C HIS A 27 -6.59 8.67 2.85
N TYR A 28 -6.35 9.76 2.11
CA TYR A 28 -5.29 9.80 1.10
C TYR A 28 -3.91 9.59 1.71
N GLY A 29 -3.66 10.11 2.91
CA GLY A 29 -2.43 9.84 3.65
C GLY A 29 -2.19 8.34 3.89
N LYS A 30 -3.23 7.63 4.35
CA LYS A 30 -3.19 6.16 4.52
C LYS A 30 -2.94 5.45 3.19
N LEU A 31 -3.63 5.84 2.14
CA LEU A 31 -3.47 5.26 0.80
C LEU A 31 -2.05 5.46 0.25
N SER A 32 -1.51 6.66 0.38
CA SER A 32 -0.14 6.99 -0.04
C SER A 32 0.90 6.19 0.75
N ARG A 33 0.69 6.01 2.06
CA ARG A 33 1.58 5.20 2.88
C ARG A 33 1.56 3.74 2.46
N ALA A 34 0.37 3.16 2.27
CA ALA A 34 0.22 1.79 1.81
C ALA A 34 0.92 1.56 0.45
N ARG A 35 0.80 2.49 -0.51
CA ARG A 35 1.54 2.42 -1.79
C ARG A 35 3.05 2.43 -1.62
N LEU A 36 3.57 3.26 -0.71
CA LEU A 36 5.00 3.33 -0.44
C LEU A 36 5.52 2.02 0.18
N ASP A 37 4.76 1.44 1.11
CA ASP A 37 5.13 0.18 1.75
C ASP A 37 5.12 -0.98 0.73
N ILE A 38 4.11 -1.06 -0.14
CA ILE A 38 4.09 -2.00 -1.29
C ILE A 38 5.32 -1.83 -2.18
N ALA A 39 5.65 -0.59 -2.55
CA ALA A 39 6.80 -0.32 -3.41
C ALA A 39 8.13 -0.75 -2.75
N ARG A 40 8.26 -0.52 -1.43
CA ARG A 40 9.43 -0.97 -0.65
C ARG A 40 9.55 -2.49 -0.65
N THR A 41 8.46 -3.21 -0.37
CA THR A 41 8.46 -4.68 -0.33
C THR A 41 8.78 -5.27 -1.71
N ARG A 42 8.21 -4.71 -2.79
CA ARG A 42 8.56 -5.13 -4.16
C ARG A 42 10.04 -4.94 -4.48
N HIS A 43 10.64 -3.84 -4.03
CA HIS A 43 12.07 -3.63 -4.21
C HIS A 43 12.90 -4.63 -3.40
N ALA A 44 12.51 -4.90 -2.15
CA ALA A 44 13.17 -5.91 -1.32
C ALA A 44 13.11 -7.31 -1.94
N ILE A 45 11.98 -7.69 -2.56
CA ILE A 45 11.86 -8.96 -3.31
C ILE A 45 12.85 -8.99 -4.48
N HIS A 46 12.94 -7.90 -5.26
CA HIS A 46 13.88 -7.80 -6.36
C HIS A 46 15.34 -7.96 -5.90
N ASP A 47 15.71 -7.29 -4.82
CA ASP A 47 17.06 -7.37 -4.25
C ASP A 47 17.34 -8.78 -3.74
N ALA A 48 16.35 -9.42 -3.11
CA ALA A 48 16.47 -10.80 -2.64
C ALA A 48 16.67 -11.81 -3.79
N PHE A 49 15.97 -11.64 -4.92
CA PHE A 49 16.20 -12.45 -6.11
C PHE A 49 17.58 -12.19 -6.73
N THR A 50 18.05 -10.96 -6.70
CA THR A 50 19.38 -10.59 -7.21
C THR A 50 20.47 -11.29 -6.38
N GLU A 51 20.35 -11.25 -5.06
CA GLU A 51 21.26 -11.95 -4.14
C GLU A 51 21.22 -13.47 -4.36
N LEU A 52 20.02 -14.08 -4.43
CA LEU A 52 19.85 -15.51 -4.71
C LEU A 52 20.54 -15.91 -6.02
N GLY A 53 20.39 -15.10 -7.06
CA GLY A 53 21.04 -15.32 -8.35
C GLY A 53 22.57 -15.27 -8.25
N GLY A 54 23.11 -14.31 -7.49
CA GLY A 54 24.55 -14.20 -7.22
C GLY A 54 25.10 -15.41 -6.47
N GLN A 55 24.42 -15.84 -5.41
CA GLN A 55 24.79 -17.03 -4.63
C GLN A 55 24.75 -18.29 -5.49
N THR A 56 23.68 -18.47 -6.26
CA THR A 56 23.52 -19.62 -7.17
C THR A 56 24.60 -19.63 -8.24
N TYR A 57 24.91 -18.47 -8.84
CA TYR A 57 25.98 -18.33 -9.82
C TYR A 57 27.33 -18.74 -9.23
N ASN A 58 27.68 -18.22 -8.06
CA ASN A 58 28.95 -18.53 -7.38
C ASN A 58 29.09 -20.03 -7.06
N LEU A 59 28.01 -20.67 -6.59
CA LEU A 59 28.00 -22.12 -6.31
C LEU A 59 28.23 -22.95 -7.57
N LEU A 60 27.67 -22.53 -8.71
CA LEU A 60 27.84 -23.22 -9.98
C LEU A 60 29.22 -22.96 -10.61
N GLU A 61 29.77 -21.75 -10.44
CA GLU A 61 31.11 -21.39 -10.94
C GLU A 61 32.23 -22.12 -10.19
N GLN A 62 32.09 -22.30 -8.87
CA GLN A 62 33.14 -22.89 -8.04
C GLN A 62 33.31 -24.41 -8.24
N GLU A 63 32.56 -25.03 -9.17
CA GLU A 63 32.53 -26.48 -9.43
C GLU A 63 32.41 -27.31 -8.14
N THR A 64 31.79 -26.75 -7.11
CA THR A 64 31.53 -27.45 -5.86
C THR A 64 30.53 -28.58 -6.11
N ASP A 65 30.83 -29.79 -5.60
CA ASP A 65 29.90 -30.94 -5.61
C ASP A 65 28.59 -30.67 -4.82
N THR A 66 28.51 -29.52 -4.15
CA THR A 66 27.31 -29.05 -3.45
C THR A 66 26.17 -28.86 -4.44
N VAL A 67 25.11 -29.64 -4.26
CA VAL A 67 23.85 -29.45 -4.98
C VAL A 67 23.22 -28.14 -4.50
N VAL A 68 22.96 -27.20 -5.41
CA VAL A 68 22.36 -25.87 -5.10
C VAL A 68 21.15 -25.96 -4.17
N GLY A 69 20.28 -26.95 -4.35
CA GLY A 69 19.08 -27.14 -3.51
C GLY A 69 19.35 -27.65 -2.09
N GLN A 70 20.59 -28.01 -1.77
CA GLN A 70 21.00 -28.47 -0.43
C GLN A 70 21.77 -27.40 0.35
N ASP A 71 22.18 -26.32 -0.31
CA ASP A 71 22.86 -25.20 0.33
C ASP A 71 21.90 -24.45 1.27
N ASP A 72 22.34 -24.19 2.50
CA ASP A 72 21.48 -23.59 3.53
C ASP A 72 21.29 -22.08 3.31
N ASP A 73 22.30 -21.38 2.78
CA ASP A 73 22.19 -19.95 2.46
C ASP A 73 21.16 -19.74 1.33
N ILE A 74 21.16 -20.62 0.31
CA ILE A 74 20.15 -20.64 -0.76
C ILE A 74 18.74 -20.88 -0.20
N LYS A 75 18.57 -21.84 0.73
CA LYS A 75 17.26 -22.11 1.34
C LYS A 75 16.76 -20.94 2.16
N ASP A 76 17.62 -20.32 2.95
CA ASP A 76 17.30 -19.16 3.77
C ASP A 76 16.88 -17.97 2.90
N GLN A 77 17.56 -17.78 1.77
CA GLN A 77 17.22 -16.74 0.80
C GLN A 77 15.87 -17.01 0.13
N ILE A 78 15.59 -18.26 -0.24
CA ILE A 78 14.27 -18.67 -0.75
C ILE A 78 13.17 -18.43 0.29
N GLN A 79 13.44 -18.74 1.56
CA GLN A 79 12.46 -18.50 2.63
C GLN A 79 12.20 -17.01 2.82
N THR A 80 13.25 -16.18 2.77
CA THR A 80 13.14 -14.72 2.83
C THR A 80 12.26 -14.17 1.71
N ILE A 81 12.43 -14.67 0.48
CA ILE A 81 11.59 -14.27 -0.66
C ILE A 81 10.12 -14.63 -0.41
N LYS A 82 9.83 -15.85 0.08
CA LYS A 82 8.45 -16.27 0.38
C LYS A 82 7.80 -15.40 1.45
N ASP A 83 8.55 -15.04 2.49
CA ASP A 83 8.04 -14.20 3.58
C ASP A 83 7.73 -12.79 3.07
N LEU A 84 8.59 -12.24 2.20
CA LEU A 84 8.36 -10.95 1.55
C LEU A 84 7.18 -10.99 0.57
N GLU A 85 6.98 -12.08 -0.18
CA GLU A 85 5.83 -12.27 -1.06
C GLU A 85 4.51 -12.33 -0.26
N ALA A 86 4.49 -13.06 0.86
CA ALA A 86 3.33 -13.10 1.75
C ALA A 86 3.04 -11.71 2.36
N GLN A 87 4.09 -10.98 2.75
CA GLN A 87 3.94 -9.60 3.22
C GLN A 87 3.39 -8.68 2.13
N LEU A 88 3.90 -8.78 0.91
CA LEU A 88 3.42 -8.00 -0.23
C LEU A 88 1.93 -8.26 -0.49
N GLN A 89 1.53 -9.53 -0.49
CA GLN A 89 0.12 -9.91 -0.67
C GLN A 89 -0.77 -9.26 0.41
N SER A 90 -0.39 -9.35 1.68
CA SER A 90 -1.13 -8.72 2.78
C SER A 90 -1.26 -7.20 2.59
N GLN A 91 -0.18 -6.53 2.17
CA GLN A 91 -0.19 -5.08 1.92
C GLN A 91 -1.08 -4.70 0.73
N GLU A 92 -1.10 -5.52 -0.33
CA GLU A 92 -1.96 -5.32 -1.49
C GLU A 92 -3.45 -5.51 -1.14
N GLU A 93 -3.77 -6.49 -0.31
CA GLU A 93 -5.13 -6.72 0.22
C GLU A 93 -5.59 -5.54 1.09
N GLU A 94 -4.75 -5.06 2.01
CA GLU A 94 -5.02 -3.87 2.82
C GLU A 94 -5.22 -2.63 1.95
N PHE A 95 -4.36 -2.42 0.95
CA PHE A 95 -4.49 -1.31 0.01
C PHE A 95 -5.81 -1.38 -0.78
N ALA A 96 -6.19 -2.57 -1.25
CA ALA A 96 -7.45 -2.77 -1.97
C ALA A 96 -8.67 -2.48 -1.07
N ALA A 97 -8.62 -2.88 0.19
CA ALA A 97 -9.66 -2.57 1.17
C ALA A 97 -9.77 -1.05 1.43
N LEU A 98 -8.65 -0.35 1.56
CA LEU A 98 -8.62 1.10 1.69
C LEU A 98 -9.21 1.77 0.43
N GLN A 99 -8.81 1.33 -0.77
CA GLN A 99 -9.32 1.88 -2.02
C GLN A 99 -10.83 1.65 -2.19
N GLY A 100 -11.34 0.47 -1.81
CA GLY A 100 -12.76 0.13 -1.86
C GLY A 100 -13.64 0.95 -0.91
N SER A 101 -13.08 1.43 0.22
CA SER A 101 -13.79 2.35 1.14
C SER A 101 -14.00 3.76 0.57
N THR A 102 -13.48 4.05 -0.62
CA THR A 102 -13.51 5.37 -1.30
C THR A 102 -14.69 5.55 -2.26
N GLN A 103 -15.77 4.76 -2.19
CA GLN A 103 -17.05 5.14 -2.82
C GLN A 103 -18.03 5.78 -1.81
N PRO A 104 -17.82 7.05 -1.40
CA PRO A 104 -18.93 7.92 -1.08
C PRO A 104 -19.50 8.49 -2.39
N THR A 105 -20.81 8.34 -2.51
CA THR A 105 -21.73 8.92 -3.50
C THR A 105 -21.39 10.37 -3.87
N ASP A 106 -20.57 10.57 -4.90
CA ASP A 106 -20.56 11.82 -5.68
C ASP A 106 -21.76 11.79 -6.63
N ALA A 107 -22.96 11.97 -6.08
CA ALA A 107 -24.08 12.51 -6.84
C ALA A 107 -24.30 13.94 -6.31
N PRO A 108 -23.86 14.99 -7.02
CA PRO A 108 -24.43 16.29 -6.76
C PRO A 108 -25.92 16.19 -7.04
N GLU A 109 -26.76 16.41 -6.02
CA GLU A 109 -28.16 16.75 -6.22
C GLU A 109 -28.19 17.98 -7.13
N SER A 110 -28.39 17.75 -8.43
CA SER A 110 -28.84 18.77 -9.34
C SER A 110 -30.23 19.19 -8.86
N GLU A 111 -30.32 20.38 -8.27
CA GLU A 111 -31.59 21.04 -7.98
C GLU A 111 -32.45 21.04 -9.26
N PRO A 112 -33.74 20.66 -9.19
CA PRO A 112 -34.63 20.76 -10.33
C PRO A 112 -34.91 22.24 -10.64
N GLU A 113 -34.68 22.64 -11.89
CA GLU A 113 -35.14 23.93 -12.46
C GLU A 113 -36.67 24.08 -12.40
#